data_AF-A0A060S8A8-F1
#
_entry.id   AF-A0A060S8A8-F1
#
_cell.length_a   1.000
_cell.length_b   1.000
_cell.length_c   1.000
_cell.angle_alpha   90.00
_cell.angle_beta   90.00
_cell.angle_gamma   90.00
#
_symmetry.space_group_name_H-M   'P 1'
#
loop_
_entity.id
_entity.type
_entity.pdbx_description
1 polymer ?
#
loop_
_entity_poly.entity_id
_entity_poly.type
_entity_poly.pdbx_seq_one_letter_code
_entity_poly.pdbx_strand_id
1 'polypeptide(L)'
;MEEAFAASDTAPNILCLGLGSPASSRDARAQLAFLLAACDDLSIATLVHSSQDRARVSVFDPVFSDKDLQLLAQLRLIHLPENRQARYTLESPTIVFMPHCDLKLYENLLRENWSSARMSNVLLIANRLSDYAERLRR
;
A
#
# COMPACT_ATOMS: atom_id res chain seq x y z
N MET A 1 16.40 -12.14 12.55
CA MET A 1 15.54 -11.30 11.71
C MET A 1 14.32 -12.16 11.42
N GLU A 2 13.19 -11.87 12.04
CA GLU A 2 11.94 -12.62 11.82
C GLU A 2 11.38 -12.19 10.45
N GLU A 3 11.01 -13.16 9.61
CA GLU A 3 10.43 -12.88 8.31
C GLU A 3 9.00 -12.33 8.48
N ALA A 4 8.65 -11.29 7.73
CA ALA A 4 7.34 -10.62 7.83
C ALA A 4 6.16 -11.50 7.37
N PHE A 5 6.44 -12.55 6.59
CA PHE A 5 5.47 -13.53 6.12
C PHE A 5 6.07 -14.92 6.29
N ALA A 6 5.23 -15.96 6.41
CA ALA A 6 5.71 -17.34 6.30
C ALA A 6 6.34 -17.56 4.91
N ALA A 7 7.38 -18.39 4.84
CA ALA A 7 8.07 -18.72 3.59
C ALA A 7 7.05 -19.16 2.52
N SER A 8 6.96 -18.36 1.46
CA SER A 8 6.06 -18.51 0.32
C SER A 8 6.89 -18.25 -0.94
N ASP A 9 6.77 -19.12 -1.94
CA ASP A 9 7.45 -18.96 -3.24
C ASP A 9 6.88 -17.80 -4.08
N THR A 10 5.88 -17.07 -3.58
CA THR A 10 5.23 -15.97 -4.28
C THR A 10 5.50 -14.63 -3.59
N ALA A 11 5.96 -13.64 -4.39
CA ALA A 11 6.16 -12.27 -3.92
C ALA A 11 4.84 -11.69 -3.38
N PRO A 12 4.87 -10.85 -2.33
CA PRO A 12 3.66 -10.25 -1.78
C PRO A 12 2.98 -9.30 -2.78
N ASN A 13 1.69 -9.05 -2.59
CA ASN A 13 1.00 -7.93 -3.25
C ASN A 13 1.35 -6.61 -2.56
N ILE A 14 1.15 -5.49 -3.24
CA ILE A 14 1.25 -4.17 -2.64
C ILE A 14 -0.07 -3.42 -2.83
N LEU A 15 -0.62 -2.92 -1.74
CA LEU A 15 -1.80 -2.05 -1.72
C LEU A 15 -1.41 -0.68 -1.14
N CYS A 16 -1.29 0.32 -2.00
CA CYS A 16 -1.00 1.69 -1.63
C CYS A 16 -2.30 2.50 -1.56
N LEU A 17 -2.66 3.00 -0.39
CA LEU A 17 -3.83 3.87 -0.21
C LEU A 17 -3.37 5.21 0.37
N GLY A 18 -3.94 6.31 -0.12
CA GLY A 18 -3.68 7.64 0.43
C GLY A 18 -2.33 8.24 0.02
N LEU A 19 -1.88 7.97 -1.22
CA LEU A 19 -0.60 8.47 -1.74
C LEU A 19 -0.54 10.01 -1.86
N GLY A 20 -1.68 10.68 -1.97
CA GLY A 20 -1.81 12.06 -2.41
C GLY A 20 -1.63 12.21 -3.92
N SER A 21 -1.52 13.45 -4.42
CA SER A 21 -1.31 13.75 -5.84
C SER A 21 0.18 14.07 -6.14
N PRO A 22 0.95 13.15 -6.77
CA PRO A 22 2.33 13.42 -7.19
C PRO A 22 2.49 14.66 -8.09
N ALA A 23 1.50 14.97 -8.93
CA ALA A 23 1.52 16.12 -9.82
C ALA A 23 1.52 17.46 -9.06
N SER A 24 0.95 17.50 -7.87
CA SER A 24 0.74 18.74 -7.10
C SER A 24 1.46 18.79 -5.76
N SER A 25 1.86 17.65 -5.17
CA SER A 25 2.43 17.56 -3.84
C SER A 25 3.86 17.00 -3.83
N ARG A 26 4.78 17.69 -3.15
CA ARG A 26 6.14 17.19 -2.90
C ARG A 26 6.14 15.92 -2.05
N ASP A 27 5.27 15.88 -1.04
CA ASP A 27 5.19 14.74 -0.12
C ASP A 27 4.65 13.51 -0.84
N ALA A 28 3.65 13.66 -1.71
CA ALA A 28 3.14 12.57 -2.54
C ALA A 28 4.21 12.02 -3.50
N ARG A 29 5.07 12.88 -4.05
CA ARG A 29 6.22 12.43 -4.86
C ARG A 29 7.25 11.67 -4.03
N ALA A 30 7.53 12.13 -2.81
CA ALA A 30 8.46 11.45 -1.92
C ALA A 30 7.92 10.07 -1.51
N GLN A 31 6.63 9.98 -1.17
CA GLN A 31 5.96 8.71 -0.89
C GLN A 31 6.01 7.75 -2.09
N LEU A 32 5.70 8.24 -3.29
CA LEU A 32 5.77 7.44 -4.51
C LEU A 32 7.19 6.95 -4.80
N ALA A 33 8.19 7.83 -4.65
CA ALA A 33 9.59 7.46 -4.85
C ALA A 33 10.04 6.37 -3.86
N PHE A 34 9.66 6.50 -2.58
CA PHE A 34 9.93 5.48 -1.58
C PHE A 34 9.24 4.15 -1.89
N LEU A 35 7.96 4.18 -2.28
CA LEU A 35 7.22 2.99 -2.69
C LEU A 35 7.93 2.25 -3.84
N LEU A 36 8.36 2.98 -4.87
CA LEU A 36 9.06 2.41 -6.02
C LEU A 36 10.41 1.82 -5.62
N ALA A 37 11.21 2.55 -4.83
CA ALA A 37 12.50 2.05 -4.34
C ALA A 37 12.34 0.77 -3.49
N ALA A 38 11.34 0.74 -2.61
CA ALA A 38 11.03 -0.46 -1.83
C ALA A 38 10.61 -1.65 -2.72
N CYS A 39 9.86 -1.41 -3.79
CA CYS A 39 9.50 -2.47 -4.74
C CYS A 39 10.75 -3.05 -5.44
N ASP A 40 11.68 -2.18 -5.82
CA ASP A 40 12.89 -2.54 -6.56
C ASP A 40 13.88 -3.29 -5.65
N ASP A 41 14.14 -2.76 -4.45
CA ASP A 41 15.06 -3.35 -3.47
C ASP A 41 14.58 -4.71 -2.96
N LEU A 42 13.26 -4.89 -2.79
CA LEU A 42 12.67 -6.12 -2.27
C LEU A 42 12.31 -7.13 -3.38
N SER A 43 12.59 -6.81 -4.66
CA SER A 43 12.26 -7.68 -5.80
C SER A 43 10.78 -8.10 -5.88
N ILE A 44 9.88 -7.29 -5.31
CA ILE A 44 8.44 -7.62 -5.21
C ILE A 44 7.77 -7.57 -6.61
N ALA A 45 8.34 -6.78 -7.52
CA ALA A 45 7.82 -6.51 -8.85
C ALA A 45 8.68 -7.11 -10.00
N THR A 46 9.59 -8.04 -9.73
CA THR A 46 10.57 -8.50 -10.74
C THR A 46 10.45 -9.99 -11.12
N LEU A 47 9.42 -10.70 -10.66
CA LEU A 47 9.29 -12.16 -10.88
C LEU A 47 8.61 -12.60 -12.20
N VAL A 48 8.53 -11.76 -13.24
CA VAL A 48 8.03 -12.18 -14.56
C VAL A 48 8.87 -11.57 -15.67
N HIS A 49 9.80 -12.35 -16.27
CA HIS A 49 10.52 -12.21 -17.58
C HIS A 49 11.00 -10.81 -18.08
N SER A 50 10.79 -9.73 -17.33
CA SER A 50 11.13 -8.35 -17.63
C SER A 50 11.18 -7.61 -16.28
N SER A 51 12.34 -7.06 -15.95
CA SER A 51 12.70 -6.46 -14.66
C SER A 51 11.95 -5.15 -14.31
N GLN A 52 10.77 -4.92 -14.89
CA GLN A 52 10.05 -3.65 -14.87
C GLN A 52 8.52 -3.81 -14.74
N ASP A 53 7.99 -4.98 -14.38
CA ASP A 53 6.54 -5.21 -14.31
C ASP A 53 5.97 -5.04 -12.88
N ARG A 54 5.36 -3.89 -12.60
CA ARG A 54 4.73 -3.57 -11.31
C ARG A 54 3.27 -4.03 -11.20
N ALA A 55 2.91 -5.10 -11.91
CA ALA A 55 1.57 -5.70 -11.92
C ALA A 55 1.04 -6.19 -10.55
N ARG A 56 1.82 -6.14 -9.48
CA ARG A 56 1.39 -6.45 -8.10
C ARG A 56 1.14 -5.22 -7.24
N VAL A 57 1.35 -4.02 -7.78
CA VAL A 57 1.23 -2.75 -7.04
C VAL A 57 -0.06 -2.04 -7.42
N SER A 58 -1.04 -2.14 -6.53
CA SER A 58 -2.32 -1.43 -6.66
C SER A 58 -2.30 -0.13 -5.87
N VAL A 59 -2.78 0.95 -6.46
CA VAL A 59 -2.75 2.31 -5.89
C VAL A 59 -4.12 2.96 -5.94
N PHE A 60 -4.49 3.66 -4.87
CA PHE A 60 -5.69 4.48 -4.81
C PHE A 60 -5.50 5.74 -3.95
N ASP A 61 -5.97 6.86 -4.48
CA ASP A 61 -6.23 8.07 -3.72
C ASP A 61 -7.38 8.84 -4.41
N PRO A 62 -8.41 9.30 -3.66
CA PRO A 62 -9.49 10.08 -4.25
C PRO A 62 -9.04 11.41 -4.87
N VAL A 63 -7.83 11.90 -4.55
CA VAL A 63 -7.32 13.18 -5.06
C VAL A 63 -6.49 13.04 -6.34
N PHE A 64 -6.36 11.85 -6.91
CA PHE A 64 -5.64 11.66 -8.17
C PHE A 64 -6.27 12.50 -9.29
N SER A 65 -5.44 13.28 -9.96
CA SER A 65 -5.77 13.99 -11.19
C SER A 65 -5.46 13.14 -12.43
N ASP A 66 -5.91 13.57 -13.60
CA ASP A 66 -5.56 12.91 -14.88
C ASP A 66 -4.04 12.80 -15.10
N LYS A 67 -3.28 13.81 -14.64
CA LYS A 67 -1.81 13.78 -14.70
C LYS A 67 -1.22 12.71 -13.79
N ASP A 68 -1.81 12.51 -12.61
CA ASP A 68 -1.39 11.45 -11.69
C ASP A 68 -1.70 10.09 -12.32
N LEU A 69 -2.90 9.89 -12.86
CA LEU A 69 -3.27 8.64 -13.52
C LEU A 69 -2.35 8.31 -14.71
N GLN A 70 -1.99 9.31 -15.53
CA GLN A 70 -1.02 9.14 -16.62
C GLN A 70 0.36 8.73 -16.10
N LEU A 71 0.86 9.37 -15.04
CA LEU A 71 2.13 9.02 -14.40
C LEU A 71 2.10 7.59 -13.85
N LEU A 72 1.05 7.22 -13.13
CA LEU A 72 0.90 5.88 -12.55
C LEU A 72 0.88 4.79 -13.64
N ALA A 73 0.21 5.05 -14.77
CA ALA A 73 0.20 4.15 -15.91
C ALA A 73 1.60 4.01 -16.56
N GLN A 74 2.36 5.10 -16.70
CA GLN A 74 3.75 5.05 -17.19
C GLN A 74 4.66 4.23 -16.26
N LEU A 75 4.40 4.28 -14.96
CA LEU A 75 5.10 3.51 -13.93
C LEU A 75 4.60 2.06 -13.80
N ARG A 76 3.58 1.68 -14.59
CA ARG A 76 2.92 0.36 -14.59
C ARG A 76 2.31 -0.01 -13.23
N LEU A 77 1.81 0.99 -12.52
CA LEU A 77 1.06 0.82 -11.28
C LEU A 77 -0.42 0.61 -11.61
N ILE A 78 -1.09 -0.29 -10.90
CA ILE A 78 -2.51 -0.58 -11.10
C ILE A 78 -3.35 0.45 -10.34
N HIS A 79 -3.96 1.39 -11.05
CA HIS A 79 -4.94 2.29 -10.46
C HIS A 79 -6.23 1.53 -10.12
N LEU A 80 -6.67 1.62 -8.87
CA LEU A 80 -7.96 1.10 -8.43
C LEU A 80 -9.04 2.16 -8.69
N PRO A 81 -10.11 1.87 -9.44
CA PRO A 81 -11.09 2.89 -9.82
C PRO A 81 -12.10 3.25 -8.73
N GLU A 82 -12.17 2.48 -7.65
CA GLU A 82 -13.24 2.55 -6.66
C GLU A 82 -12.73 2.98 -5.28
N ASN A 83 -13.41 3.98 -4.70
CA ASN A 83 -13.16 4.37 -3.32
C ASN A 83 -13.80 3.39 -2.33
N ARG A 84 -13.07 2.34 -1.97
CA ARG A 84 -13.53 1.35 -0.97
C ARG A 84 -13.35 1.79 0.48
N GLN A 85 -12.91 3.02 0.75
CA GLN A 85 -12.67 3.51 2.11
C GLN A 85 -11.75 2.57 2.92
N ALA A 86 -10.73 2.01 2.26
CA ALA A 86 -9.80 1.00 2.80
C ALA A 86 -10.44 -0.34 3.23
N ARG A 87 -11.66 -0.66 2.79
CA ARG A 87 -12.29 -1.97 3.02
C ARG A 87 -11.79 -3.01 2.00
N TYR A 88 -10.64 -3.61 2.28
CA TYR A 88 -10.05 -4.68 1.47
C TYR A 88 -9.83 -5.93 2.31
N THR A 89 -10.34 -7.06 1.85
CA THR A 89 -10.01 -8.38 2.40
C THR A 89 -8.68 -8.85 1.81
N LEU A 90 -7.72 -9.22 2.67
CA LEU A 90 -6.37 -9.60 2.28
C LEU A 90 -6.18 -11.12 2.43
N GLU A 91 -6.38 -11.83 1.32
CA GLU A 91 -6.34 -13.30 1.28
C GLU A 91 -4.93 -13.88 1.06
N SER A 92 -3.96 -13.02 0.74
CA SER A 92 -2.56 -13.39 0.48
C SER A 92 -1.62 -12.34 1.05
N PRO A 93 -0.33 -12.69 1.31
CA PRO A 93 0.67 -11.75 1.79
C PRO A 93 0.64 -10.42 1.01
N THR A 94 0.38 -9.34 1.74
CA THR A 94 0.15 -8.01 1.18
C THR A 94 0.86 -6.98 2.04
N ILE A 95 1.71 -6.19 1.40
CA ILE A 95 2.25 -4.97 1.99
C ILE A 95 1.22 -3.87 1.77
N VAL A 96 0.70 -3.34 2.87
CA VAL A 96 -0.23 -2.22 2.84
C VAL A 96 0.55 -0.95 3.12
N PHE A 97 0.67 -0.09 2.11
CA PHE A 97 1.37 1.19 2.18
C PHE A 97 0.35 2.31 2.38
N MET A 98 0.33 2.86 3.59
CA MET A 98 -0.64 3.87 4.02
C MET A 98 0.00 4.94 4.92
N PRO A 99 1.16 5.53 4.59
CA PRO A 99 1.64 6.66 5.39
C PRO A 99 0.68 7.85 5.24
N HIS A 100 0.60 8.67 6.29
CA HIS A 100 -0.22 9.89 6.36
C HIS A 100 -1.73 9.71 6.12
N CYS A 101 -2.25 8.48 6.19
CA CYS A 101 -3.68 8.19 6.12
C CYS A 101 -4.43 8.57 7.40
N ASP A 102 -5.71 8.88 7.26
CA ASP A 102 -6.62 9.11 8.38
C ASP A 102 -6.89 7.84 9.18
N LEU A 103 -7.11 8.00 10.50
CA LEU A 103 -7.38 6.91 11.44
C LEU A 103 -8.48 5.95 10.95
N LYS A 104 -9.57 6.50 10.40
CA LYS A 104 -10.72 5.74 9.91
C LYS A 104 -10.35 4.71 8.83
N LEU A 105 -9.35 5.01 7.99
CA LEU A 105 -8.91 4.08 6.94
C LEU A 105 -8.19 2.88 7.55
N TYR A 106 -7.35 3.08 8.57
CA TYR A 106 -6.74 1.97 9.30
C TYR A 106 -7.78 1.12 10.03
N GLU A 107 -8.76 1.75 10.68
CA GLU A 107 -9.83 1.04 11.37
C GLU A 107 -10.63 0.14 10.43
N ASN A 108 -10.97 0.63 9.23
CA ASN A 108 -11.68 -0.16 8.24
C ASN A 108 -10.83 -1.34 7.77
N LEU A 109 -9.57 -1.09 7.38
CA LEU A 109 -8.67 -2.14 6.91
C LEU A 109 -8.46 -3.24 7.95
N LEU A 110 -8.18 -2.85 9.20
CA LEU A 110 -7.97 -3.80 10.29
C LEU A 110 -9.25 -4.58 10.58
N ARG A 111 -10.42 -3.93 10.55
CA ARG A 111 -11.70 -4.60 10.76
C ARG A 111 -12.00 -5.67 9.71
N GLU A 112 -11.74 -5.41 8.43
CA GLU A 112 -11.95 -6.40 7.36
C GLU A 112 -11.04 -7.63 7.50
N ASN A 113 -9.91 -7.49 8.21
CA ASN A 113 -8.86 -8.50 8.32
C ASN A 113 -8.65 -9.05 9.74
N TRP A 114 -9.56 -8.77 10.69
CA TRP A 114 -9.39 -9.08 12.12
C TRP A 114 -9.59 -10.57 12.46
N SER A 115 -8.77 -11.43 11.88
CA SER A 115 -8.64 -12.84 12.22
C SER A 115 -7.17 -13.26 12.15
N SER A 116 -6.77 -14.28 12.90
CA SER A 116 -5.38 -14.77 12.88
C SER A 116 -4.90 -15.09 11.46
N ALA A 117 -5.75 -15.77 10.68
CA ALA A 117 -5.45 -16.17 9.30
C ALA A 117 -5.32 -14.99 8.32
N ARG A 118 -6.05 -13.88 8.52
CA ARG A 118 -5.95 -12.70 7.63
C ARG A 118 -4.86 -11.73 8.10
N MET A 119 -4.69 -11.56 9.41
CA MET A 119 -3.64 -10.70 9.95
C MET A 119 -2.23 -11.21 9.63
N SER A 120 -2.04 -12.53 9.49
CA SER A 120 -0.77 -13.10 9.03
C SER A 120 -0.40 -12.71 7.60
N ASN A 121 -1.34 -12.16 6.83
CA ASN A 121 -1.12 -11.68 5.47
C ASN A 121 -0.78 -10.19 5.41
N VAL A 122 -0.73 -9.46 6.53
CA VAL A 122 -0.62 -7.99 6.54
C VAL A 122 0.75 -7.55 7.02
N LEU A 123 1.52 -6.91 6.14
CA LEU A 123 2.64 -6.05 6.53
C LEU A 123 2.24 -4.59 6.32
N LEU A 124 2.17 -3.81 7.40
CA LEU A 124 1.66 -2.45 7.33
C LEU A 124 2.82 -1.43 7.40
N ILE A 125 2.96 -0.62 6.35
CA ILE A 125 3.79 0.60 6.35
C ILE A 125 2.85 1.78 6.56
N ALA A 126 2.85 2.33 7.77
CA ALA A 126 1.84 3.28 8.21
C ALA A 126 2.40 4.39 9.09
N ASN A 127 1.51 5.29 9.50
CA ASN A 127 1.72 6.22 10.58
C ASN A 127 2.09 5.50 11.88
N ARG A 128 2.62 6.27 12.83
CA ARG A 128 2.82 5.83 14.21
C ARG A 128 1.46 5.58 14.86
N LEU A 129 0.97 4.34 14.79
CA LEU A 129 -0.36 3.99 15.29
C LEU A 129 -0.54 4.25 16.80
N SER A 130 0.56 4.26 17.55
CA SER A 130 0.61 4.68 18.96
C SER A 130 -0.01 6.06 19.18
N ASP A 131 0.21 6.99 18.27
CA ASP A 131 -0.21 8.39 18.42
C ASP A 131 -1.75 8.50 18.36
N TYR A 132 -2.42 7.56 17.66
CA TYR A 132 -3.88 7.45 17.68
C TYR A 132 -4.40 6.81 18.97
N ALA A 133 -3.76 5.73 19.42
CA ALA A 133 -4.14 5.04 20.64
C ALA A 133 -4.06 5.95 21.87
N GLU A 134 -3.05 6.82 21.94
CA GLU A 134 -2.91 7.81 23.02
C GLU A 134 -3.99 8.89 22.97
N ARG A 135 -4.41 9.33 21.77
CA ARG A 135 -5.50 10.30 21.61
C ARG A 135 -6.85 9.74 22.02
N LEU A 136 -7.11 8.46 21.77
CA LEU A 136 -8.36 7.78 22.18
C LEU A 136 -8.45 7.54 23.70
N ARG A 137 -7.33 7.63 24.42
CA ARG A 137 -7.27 7.46 25.89
C ARG A 137 -7.47 8.77 26.66
N ARG A 138 -7.66 9.89 25.97
CA ARG A 138 -7.95 11.20 26.55
C ARG A 138 -9.43 11.49 26.43
#